data_AF-A0A2G6DHM6-F1
#
_entry.id   AF-A0A2G6DHM6-F1
#
_cell.length_a   1.000
_cell.length_b   1.000
_cell.length_c   1.000
_cell.angle_alpha   90.00
_cell.angle_beta   90.00
_cell.angle_gamma   90.00
#
_symmetry.space_group_name_H-M   'P 1'
#
loop_
_entity.id
_entity.type
_entity.pdbx_description
1 polymer ?
#
loop_
_entity_poly.entity_id
_entity_poly.type
_entity_poly.pdbx_seq_one_letter_code
_entity_poly.pdbx_strand_id
1 'polypeptide(L)'
;MVKVMRRLSGPILLFLVLPAVAIEWQGLNNQHRFVPIIGSYSGSVFVRDQMVLAITAFYQEPDGMIEGTYRLDDQKGEIIGQLSNLRWDGQYTLMADWTDRYGSGSLRFLFNSTFNEFYGFWGSSELDMVWPWHGQLVDELNQLPLAPYSPLNQDAPSS
;
A
#
# COMPACT_ATOMS: atom_id res chain seq x y z
N MET A 1 -27.20 78.65 45.85
CA MET A 1 -28.55 78.18 46.26
C MET A 1 -29.08 77.22 45.21
N VAL A 2 -29.78 76.19 45.69
CA VAL A 2 -30.12 74.90 45.06
C VAL A 2 -30.92 75.00 43.75
N LYS A 3 -30.59 74.19 42.73
CA LYS A 3 -31.63 73.40 42.03
C LYS A 3 -31.11 72.12 41.36
N VAL A 4 -31.89 71.08 41.62
CA VAL A 4 -31.68 69.65 41.46
C VAL A 4 -32.00 69.15 40.04
N MET A 5 -31.24 68.12 39.64
CA MET A 5 -31.45 67.00 38.69
C MET A 5 -32.62 66.98 37.70
N ARG A 6 -32.35 66.39 36.52
CA ARG A 6 -33.08 65.30 35.80
C ARG A 6 -32.37 65.09 34.45
N ARG A 7 -32.22 63.95 33.79
CA ARG A 7 -32.60 62.53 33.94
C ARG A 7 -31.75 61.79 32.89
N LEU A 8 -30.94 60.78 33.25
CA LEU A 8 -30.33 59.88 32.28
C LEU A 8 -31.34 58.77 31.95
N SER A 9 -31.79 58.72 30.70
CA SER A 9 -32.81 57.79 30.23
C SER A 9 -32.31 57.03 28.99
N GLY A 10 -31.73 55.85 29.24
CA GLY A 10 -31.75 54.65 28.38
C GLY A 10 -30.83 54.59 27.15
N PRO A 11 -30.78 53.43 26.46
CA PRO A 11 -31.11 52.07 26.90
C PRO A 11 -29.86 51.18 27.08
N ILE A 12 -30.01 50.15 27.90
CA ILE A 12 -29.06 49.04 28.07
C ILE A 12 -29.06 48.23 26.78
N LEU A 13 -27.92 48.20 26.08
CA LEU A 13 -27.70 47.31 24.94
C LEU A 13 -27.30 45.94 25.49
N LEU A 14 -28.28 45.04 25.55
CA LEU A 14 -28.11 43.64 25.89
C LEU A 14 -27.39 42.95 24.71
N PHE A 15 -26.07 42.81 24.77
CA PHE A 15 -25.35 42.00 23.78
C PHE A 15 -25.68 40.52 24.04
N LEU A 16 -26.45 39.94 23.11
CA LEU A 16 -26.65 38.50 23.00
C LEU A 16 -25.27 37.82 22.88
N VAL A 17 -24.95 37.00 23.87
CA VAL A 17 -23.84 36.05 23.83
C VAL A 17 -24.21 34.99 22.80
N LEU A 18 -23.64 35.07 21.60
CA LEU A 18 -23.55 33.91 20.73
C LEU A 18 -22.41 33.05 21.30
N PRO A 19 -22.65 31.81 21.77
CA PRO A 19 -21.55 30.89 21.91
C PRO A 19 -20.97 30.70 20.51
N ALA A 20 -19.72 31.14 20.32
CA ALA A 20 -18.95 30.73 19.17
C ALA A 20 -18.87 29.20 19.23
N VAL A 21 -19.72 28.54 18.44
CA VAL A 21 -19.47 27.15 18.09
C VAL A 21 -18.19 27.20 17.26
N ALA A 22 -17.06 26.98 17.93
CA ALA A 22 -15.85 26.58 17.24
C ALA A 22 -16.19 25.23 16.61
N ILE A 23 -16.66 25.26 15.36
CA ILE A 23 -16.63 24.10 14.49
C ILE A 23 -15.15 23.82 14.32
N GLU A 24 -14.65 22.94 15.16
CA GLU A 24 -13.31 22.40 15.03
C GLU A 24 -13.30 21.64 13.70
N TRP A 25 -12.82 22.32 12.65
CA TRP A 25 -12.59 21.73 11.35
C TRP A 25 -11.46 20.70 11.49
N GLN A 26 -11.76 19.55 12.09
CA GLN A 26 -10.99 18.33 11.84
C GLN A 26 -11.42 17.76 10.48
N GLY A 27 -11.33 18.61 9.45
CA GLY A 27 -11.54 18.25 8.06
C GLY A 27 -10.25 17.65 7.52
N LEU A 28 -10.19 16.32 7.54
CA LEU A 28 -9.69 15.49 6.44
C LEU A 28 -8.35 15.92 5.81
N ASN A 29 -7.27 15.87 6.60
CA ASN A 29 -5.94 15.65 6.03
C ASN A 29 -5.60 14.15 5.99
N ASN A 30 -6.57 13.31 5.62
CA ASN A 30 -6.25 12.01 5.03
C ASN A 30 -5.89 12.26 3.57
N GLN A 31 -4.72 12.87 3.36
CA GLN A 31 -3.99 12.69 2.11
C GLN A 31 -3.67 11.19 2.05
N HIS A 32 -4.59 10.39 1.51
CA HIS A 32 -4.31 9.02 1.13
C HIS A 32 -3.16 9.14 0.13
N ARG A 33 -1.92 8.99 0.62
CA ARG A 33 -0.74 9.12 -0.23
C ARG A 33 -0.94 8.05 -1.29
N PHE A 34 -1.22 8.47 -2.51
CA PHE A 34 -1.29 7.56 -3.63
C PHE A 34 0.06 6.87 -3.74
N VAL A 35 0.08 5.58 -3.43
CA VAL A 35 1.23 4.72 -3.64
C VAL A 35 1.07 4.19 -5.06
N PRO A 36 1.90 4.64 -6.01
CA PRO A 36 1.63 4.44 -7.43
C PRO A 36 1.77 2.98 -7.90
N ILE A 37 2.30 2.11 -7.04
CA ILE A 37 2.52 0.69 -7.36
C ILE A 37 1.38 -0.23 -6.95
N ILE A 38 0.39 0.26 -6.19
CA ILE A 38 -0.71 -0.58 -5.70
C ILE A 38 -1.52 -1.15 -6.87
N GLY A 39 -1.76 -2.46 -6.83
CA GLY A 39 -2.45 -3.18 -7.87
C GLY A 39 -1.79 -4.52 -8.21
N SER A 40 -2.33 -5.19 -9.23
CA SER A 40 -1.85 -6.49 -9.70
C SER A 40 -1.11 -6.35 -11.02
N TYR A 41 -0.02 -7.10 -11.18
CA TYR A 41 0.84 -7.11 -12.35
C TYR A 41 0.92 -8.52 -12.88
N SER A 42 0.63 -8.71 -14.16
CA SER A 42 0.80 -9.97 -14.88
C SER A 42 2.08 -9.95 -15.69
N GLY A 43 2.88 -10.99 -15.60
CA GLY A 43 4.09 -11.12 -16.39
C GLY A 43 4.77 -12.46 -16.20
N SER A 44 6.09 -12.47 -16.14
CA SER A 44 6.82 -13.72 -15.95
C SER A 44 8.08 -13.57 -15.11
N VAL A 45 8.43 -14.65 -14.43
CA VAL A 45 9.60 -14.76 -13.57
C VAL A 45 10.44 -15.95 -13.99
N PHE A 46 11.76 -15.79 -13.93
CA PHE A 46 12.69 -16.87 -14.21
C PHE A 46 12.79 -17.81 -13.01
N VAL A 47 12.44 -19.08 -13.18
CA VAL A 47 12.52 -20.14 -12.17
C VAL A 47 13.08 -21.39 -12.83
N ARG A 48 14.21 -21.91 -12.33
CA ARG A 48 14.83 -23.17 -12.81
C ARG A 48 14.93 -23.24 -14.34
N ASP A 49 15.61 -22.28 -14.93
CA ASP A 49 15.93 -22.25 -16.37
C ASP A 49 14.76 -21.96 -17.32
N GLN A 50 13.60 -21.55 -16.80
CA GLN A 50 12.43 -21.19 -17.60
C GLN A 50 11.74 -19.93 -17.08
N MET A 51 11.09 -19.19 -17.99
CA MET A 51 10.16 -18.12 -17.61
C MET A 51 8.79 -18.74 -17.36
N VAL A 52 8.23 -18.52 -16.17
CA VAL A 52 6.89 -18.97 -15.79
C VAL A 52 5.97 -17.79 -15.54
N LEU A 53 4.66 -17.98 -15.76
CA LEU A 53 3.66 -16.94 -15.50
C LEU A 53 3.72 -16.51 -14.04
N ALA A 54 3.73 -15.21 -13.81
CA ALA A 54 3.73 -14.59 -12.50
C ALA A 54 2.60 -13.57 -12.39
N ILE A 55 1.86 -13.62 -11.29
CA ILE A 55 1.00 -12.53 -10.84
C ILE A 55 1.66 -11.94 -9.59
N THR A 56 2.02 -10.65 -9.64
CA THR A 56 2.58 -9.90 -8.52
C THR A 56 1.56 -8.87 -8.08
N ALA A 57 1.19 -8.84 -6.80
CA ALA A 57 0.25 -7.87 -6.27
C ALA A 57 0.91 -7.04 -5.17
N PHE A 58 0.73 -5.72 -5.21
CA PHE A 58 1.12 -4.80 -4.15
C PHE A 58 -0.14 -4.20 -3.52
N TYR A 59 -0.17 -4.17 -2.19
CA TYR A 59 -1.29 -3.65 -1.43
C TYR A 59 -0.79 -2.87 -0.21
N GLN A 60 -1.67 -2.02 0.31
CA GLN A 60 -1.40 -1.25 1.52
C GLN A 60 -2.18 -1.87 2.68
N GLU A 61 -1.46 -2.24 3.73
CA GLU A 61 -2.03 -2.74 4.98
C GLU A 61 -2.71 -1.60 5.78
N PRO A 62 -3.60 -1.91 6.73
CA PRO A 62 -4.30 -0.90 7.54
C PRO A 62 -3.40 0.03 8.34
N ASP A 63 -2.17 -0.40 8.66
CA ASP A 63 -1.15 0.41 9.33
C ASP A 63 -0.41 1.37 8.39
N GLY A 64 -0.72 1.32 7.09
CA GLY A 64 -0.14 2.14 6.04
C GLY A 64 1.11 1.55 5.39
N MET A 65 1.60 0.40 5.87
CA MET A 65 2.73 -0.31 5.27
C MET A 65 2.35 -0.90 3.91
N ILE A 66 3.30 -0.93 2.99
CA ILE A 66 3.10 -1.57 1.69
C ILE A 66 3.70 -2.97 1.78
N GLU A 67 2.91 -3.96 1.41
CA GLU A 67 3.33 -5.34 1.26
C GLU A 67 2.98 -5.82 -0.16
N GLY A 68 3.36 -7.05 -0.46
CA GLY A 68 2.90 -7.67 -1.68
C GLY A 68 2.86 -9.19 -1.59
N THR A 69 2.22 -9.79 -2.57
CA THR A 69 2.21 -11.23 -2.79
C THR A 69 2.63 -11.53 -4.20
N TYR A 70 3.01 -12.77 -4.44
CA TYR A 70 3.11 -13.28 -5.79
C TYR A 70 2.59 -14.70 -5.89
N ARG A 71 2.13 -15.02 -7.10
CA ARG A 71 1.74 -16.37 -7.50
C ARG A 71 2.48 -16.75 -8.76
N LEU A 72 3.12 -17.91 -8.74
CA LEU A 72 3.79 -18.51 -9.89
C LEU A 72 3.11 -19.83 -10.23
N ASP A 73 2.90 -20.08 -11.52
CA ASP A 73 2.45 -21.39 -12.00
C ASP A 73 3.66 -22.16 -12.55
N ASP A 74 4.24 -23.03 -11.72
CA ASP A 74 5.36 -23.90 -12.10
C ASP A 74 4.89 -25.34 -12.39
N GLN A 75 5.76 -26.15 -13.01
CA GLN A 75 5.44 -27.53 -13.37
C GLN A 75 5.11 -28.45 -12.17
N LYS A 76 5.44 -28.04 -10.94
CA LYS A 76 5.17 -28.74 -9.68
C LYS A 76 3.94 -28.19 -8.96
N GLY A 77 3.23 -27.24 -9.57
CA GLY A 77 2.03 -26.60 -9.06
C GLY A 77 2.27 -25.21 -8.48
N GLU A 78 1.19 -24.55 -8.13
CA GLU A 78 1.17 -23.16 -7.69
C GLU A 78 2.18 -22.89 -6.56
N ILE A 79 2.96 -21.82 -6.72
CA ILE A 79 3.83 -21.23 -5.70
C ILE A 79 3.18 -19.92 -5.29
N ILE A 80 2.93 -19.77 -3.99
CA ILE A 80 2.47 -18.51 -3.41
C ILE A 80 3.58 -18.02 -2.49
N GLY A 81 3.97 -16.75 -2.67
CA GLY A 81 4.97 -16.11 -1.84
C GLY A 81 4.59 -14.70 -1.43
N GLN A 82 5.35 -14.19 -0.47
CA GLN A 82 5.20 -12.87 0.12
C GLN A 82 6.34 -11.96 -0.31
N LEU A 83 6.02 -10.67 -0.41
CA LEU A 83 6.95 -9.56 -0.57
C LEU A 83 6.86 -8.69 0.67
N SER A 84 7.96 -8.55 1.39
CA SER A 84 8.05 -7.78 2.63
C SER A 84 9.23 -6.82 2.60
N ASN A 85 9.34 -5.95 3.61
CA ASN A 85 10.42 -4.94 3.70
C ASN A 85 10.55 -4.06 2.45
N LEU A 86 9.40 -3.71 1.84
CA LEU A 86 9.34 -2.87 0.65
C LEU A 86 9.93 -1.48 0.96
N ARG A 87 10.95 -1.09 0.19
CA ARG A 87 11.64 0.19 0.36
C ARG A 87 12.07 0.77 -0.97
N TRP A 88 11.98 2.09 -1.09
CA TRP A 88 12.43 2.80 -2.28
C TRP A 88 13.96 2.95 -2.29
N ASP A 89 14.60 2.50 -3.37
CA ASP A 89 16.04 2.62 -3.69
C ASP A 89 16.24 3.56 -4.89
N GLY A 90 15.37 4.57 -5.01
CA GLY A 90 15.32 5.50 -6.13
C GLY A 90 13.88 5.87 -6.51
N GLN A 91 13.73 6.81 -7.44
CA GLN A 91 12.42 7.32 -7.87
C GLN A 91 11.51 6.23 -8.49
N TYR A 92 12.12 5.26 -9.17
CA TYR A 92 11.42 4.17 -9.87
C TYR A 92 11.99 2.80 -9.48
N THR A 93 12.68 2.71 -8.35
CA THR A 93 13.37 1.49 -7.93
C THR A 93 12.86 1.09 -6.56
N LEU A 94 12.29 -0.10 -6.48
CA LEU A 94 11.75 -0.67 -5.24
C LEU A 94 12.55 -1.93 -4.91
N MET A 95 13.03 -2.03 -3.68
CA MET A 95 13.60 -3.26 -3.13
C MET A 95 12.59 -3.92 -2.20
N ALA A 96 12.62 -5.24 -2.14
CA ALA A 96 11.85 -6.03 -1.18
C ALA A 96 12.57 -7.35 -0.88
N ASP A 97 12.07 -8.05 0.12
CA ASP A 97 12.45 -9.43 0.42
C ASP A 97 11.32 -10.35 -0.05
N TRP A 98 11.67 -11.46 -0.69
CA TRP A 98 10.71 -12.50 -1.05
C TRP A 98 10.79 -13.66 -0.08
N THR A 99 9.66 -14.33 0.15
CA THR A 99 9.62 -15.60 0.90
C THR A 99 8.52 -16.49 0.35
N ASP A 100 8.82 -17.76 0.09
CA ASP A 100 7.87 -18.78 -0.30
C ASP A 100 8.22 -20.15 0.32
N ARG A 101 7.58 -21.23 -0.16
CA ARG A 101 7.84 -22.59 0.30
C ARG A 101 9.24 -23.12 -0.03
N TYR A 102 9.99 -22.47 -0.92
CA TYR A 102 11.32 -22.89 -1.38
C TYR A 102 12.45 -22.08 -0.76
N GLY A 103 12.17 -20.93 -0.15
CA GLY A 103 13.15 -20.18 0.61
C GLY A 103 12.79 -18.70 0.72
N SER A 104 13.84 -17.90 0.86
CA SER A 104 13.75 -16.45 0.90
C SER A 104 14.96 -15.82 0.24
N GLY A 105 14.86 -14.53 -0.05
CA GLY A 105 15.95 -13.74 -0.63
C GLY A 105 15.51 -12.32 -0.90
N SER A 106 16.23 -11.64 -1.80
CA SER A 106 15.97 -10.23 -2.12
C SER A 106 15.57 -10.05 -3.57
N LEU A 107 14.88 -8.94 -3.82
CA LEU A 107 14.45 -8.55 -5.15
C LEU A 107 14.50 -7.04 -5.35
N ARG A 108 14.68 -6.65 -6.60
CA ARG A 108 14.65 -5.27 -7.06
C ARG A 108 13.70 -5.14 -8.25
N PHE A 109 12.75 -4.22 -8.15
CA PHE A 109 11.89 -3.80 -9.24
C PHE A 109 12.35 -2.45 -9.80
N LEU A 110 12.36 -2.32 -11.12
CA LEU A 110 12.61 -1.10 -11.87
C LEU A 110 11.31 -0.77 -12.62
N PHE A 111 10.53 0.15 -12.06
CA PHE A 111 9.29 0.59 -12.67
C PHE A 111 9.57 1.57 -13.81
N ASN A 112 8.65 1.63 -14.77
CA ASN A 112 8.63 2.75 -15.71
C ASN A 112 8.04 4.02 -15.06
N SER A 113 8.04 5.14 -15.78
CA SER A 113 7.60 6.43 -15.24
C SER A 113 6.13 6.50 -14.85
N THR A 114 5.33 5.55 -15.34
CA THR A 114 3.88 5.44 -15.09
C THR A 114 3.52 4.35 -14.10
N PHE A 115 4.51 3.62 -13.56
CA PHE A 115 4.33 2.49 -12.64
C PHE A 115 3.41 1.37 -13.15
N ASN A 116 3.07 1.34 -14.44
CA ASN A 116 2.22 0.30 -15.02
C ASN A 116 3.02 -0.89 -15.56
N GLU A 117 4.34 -0.86 -15.45
CA GLU A 117 5.24 -1.94 -15.84
C GLU A 117 6.47 -1.90 -14.95
N PHE A 118 7.01 -3.07 -14.64
CA PHE A 118 8.33 -3.22 -14.06
C PHE A 118 9.17 -4.26 -14.80
N TYR A 119 10.48 -4.04 -14.77
CA TYR A 119 11.50 -5.05 -14.98
C TYR A 119 12.31 -5.20 -13.71
N GLY A 120 12.64 -6.41 -13.32
CA GLY A 120 13.22 -6.68 -12.01
C GLY A 120 14.11 -7.89 -11.99
N PHE A 121 14.79 -8.05 -10.86
CA PHE A 121 15.71 -9.15 -10.62
C PHE A 121 15.55 -9.67 -9.20
N TRP A 122 15.58 -10.99 -9.05
CA TRP A 122 15.54 -11.66 -7.76
C TRP A 122 16.78 -12.53 -7.55
N GLY A 123 17.12 -12.77 -6.29
CA GLY A 123 18.33 -13.46 -5.84
C GLY A 123 18.14 -14.07 -4.45
N SER A 124 19.09 -14.86 -3.97
CA SER A 124 19.09 -15.35 -2.58
C SER A 124 19.48 -14.27 -1.56
N SER A 125 20.02 -13.15 -2.04
CA SER A 125 20.48 -11.99 -1.30
C SER A 125 20.46 -10.73 -2.20
N GLU A 126 20.84 -9.59 -1.65
CA GLU A 126 20.94 -8.35 -2.44
C GLU A 126 22.13 -8.34 -3.42
N LEU A 127 23.14 -9.18 -3.19
CA LEU A 127 24.38 -9.22 -3.99
C LEU A 127 24.27 -10.11 -5.23
N ASP A 128 23.25 -10.98 -5.31
CA ASP A 128 23.07 -12.00 -6.34
C ASP A 128 21.69 -11.91 -7.03
N MET A 129 21.08 -10.72 -7.05
CA MET A 129 19.84 -10.47 -7.79
C MET A 129 20.08 -10.49 -9.30
N VAL A 130 20.09 -11.68 -9.90
CA VAL A 130 20.43 -11.89 -11.32
C VAL A 130 19.30 -12.52 -12.13
N TRP A 131 18.29 -13.10 -11.47
CA TRP A 131 17.21 -13.81 -12.17
C TRP A 131 16.07 -12.87 -12.53
N PRO A 132 15.67 -12.79 -13.81
CA PRO A 132 14.74 -11.76 -14.25
C PRO A 132 13.30 -12.02 -13.77
N TRP A 133 12.58 -10.92 -13.57
CA TRP A 133 11.15 -10.88 -13.27
C TRP A 133 10.56 -9.63 -13.91
N HIS A 134 9.50 -9.74 -14.69
CA HIS A 134 8.80 -8.56 -15.21
C HIS A 134 7.28 -8.71 -15.05
N GLY A 135 6.58 -7.58 -15.08
CA GLY A 135 5.14 -7.53 -14.94
C GLY A 135 4.54 -6.24 -15.46
N GLN A 136 3.32 -6.33 -16.00
CA GLN A 136 2.52 -5.21 -16.46
C GLN A 136 1.24 -5.15 -15.64
N LEU A 137 0.89 -3.94 -15.19
CA LEU A 137 -0.30 -3.68 -14.40
C LEU A 137 -1.54 -4.15 -15.17
N VAL A 138 -2.41 -4.89 -14.49
CA VAL A 138 -3.67 -5.40 -15.03
C VAL A 138 -4.83 -4.84 -14.21
N ASP A 139 -5.91 -4.46 -14.90
CA ASP A 139 -7.14 -4.03 -14.22
C ASP A 139 -7.74 -5.21 -13.44
N GLU A 140 -8.10 -4.97 -12.17
CA GLU A 140 -8.63 -5.96 -11.22
C GLU A 140 -9.92 -6.68 -11.68
N LEU A 141 -10.58 -6.19 -12.75
CA LEU A 141 -11.82 -6.78 -13.26
C LEU A 141 -11.67 -8.19 -13.85
N ASN A 142 -10.44 -8.71 -14.00
CA ASN A 142 -10.19 -10.05 -14.53
C ASN A 142 -9.51 -11.02 -13.56
N GLN A 143 -9.21 -10.64 -12.32
CA GLN A 143 -8.60 -11.55 -11.34
C GLN A 143 -9.18 -11.28 -9.94
N LEU A 144 -9.91 -12.26 -9.41
CA LEU A 144 -10.44 -12.23 -8.04
C LEU A 144 -9.32 -11.91 -7.04
N PRO A 145 -9.53 -11.00 -6.06
CA PRO A 145 -8.53 -10.68 -5.06
C PRO A 145 -8.10 -11.97 -4.34
N LEU A 146 -6.79 -12.19 -4.28
CA LEU A 146 -6.25 -13.16 -3.32
C LEU A 146 -6.58 -12.60 -1.94
N ALA A 147 -7.35 -13.35 -1.15
CA ALA A 147 -7.43 -13.06 0.27
C ALA A 147 -6.00 -12.98 0.83
N PRO A 148 -5.70 -12.04 1.74
CA PRO A 148 -4.40 -12.01 2.38
C PRO A 148 -4.11 -13.40 2.92
N TYR A 149 -2.94 -13.94 2.55
CA TYR A 149 -2.50 -15.24 3.01
C TYR A 149 -2.51 -15.21 4.54
N SER A 150 -3.41 -15.97 5.15
CA SER A 150 -3.47 -16.11 6.59
C SER A 150 -2.63 -17.35 6.96
N PRO A 151 -1.52 -17.19 7.70
CA PRO A 151 -0.70 -18.34 8.14
C PRO A 151 -1.49 -19.31 9.04
N LEU A 152 -2.63 -18.88 9.58
CA LEU A 152 -3.47 -19.60 10.53
C LEU A 152 -4.25 -20.81 9.95
N ASN A 153 -4.21 -21.05 8.64
CA ASN A 153 -4.94 -22.17 8.00
C ASN A 153 -4.08 -23.39 7.65
N GLN A 154 -2.81 -23.45 8.04
CA GLN A 154 -1.96 -24.61 7.76
C GLN A 154 -2.06 -25.75 8.79
N ASP A 155 -2.77 -25.54 9.90
CA ASP A 155 -2.84 -26.49 11.02
C ASP A 155 -4.20 -27.19 11.17
N ALA A 156 -5.04 -27.27 10.13
CA ALA A 156 -6.22 -28.14 10.20
C ALA A 156 -5.79 -29.61 9.95
N PRO A 157 -5.79 -30.50 10.95
CA PRO A 157 -5.61 -31.93 10.69
C PRO A 157 -6.80 -32.39 9.84
N SER A 158 -6.49 -33.01 8.69
CA SER A 158 -7.47 -33.75 7.90
C SER A 158 -8.15 -34.78 8.80
N SER A 159 -9.44 -34.54 9.06
CA SER A 159 -10.38 -35.44 9.73
C SER A 159 -11.08 -36.32 8.71
#